data_AF-A0A7J5YCU8-F1
#
_entry.id   AF-A0A7J5YCU8-F1
#
_cell.length_a   1.000
_cell.length_b   1.000
_cell.length_c   1.000
_cell.angle_alpha   90.00
_cell.angle_beta   90.00
_cell.angle_gamma   90.00
#
_symmetry.space_group_name_H-M   'P 1'
#
loop_
_entity.id
_entity.type
_entity.pdbx_description
1 polymer ?
#
loop_
_entity_poly.entity_id
_entity_poly.type
_entity_poly.pdbx_seq_one_letter_code
_entity_poly.pdbx_strand_id
1 'polypeptide(L)'
;MFVYVDRIHFCYSAAVGKQTQMAGSRLEKFGTVYSRVRDLMRSGVIKPSQKPIWFDVYDAFPPKKEPLYVKPHTRTTKKQDPVPEILYREDEIRAKFFEQYGTGYRSFLLHKPDFVSTCQRFVDKYMELKSRDELSEAALFEETGKALLAEGITLKRRGAPPVSAESRESRLTDVSAEQQVVGAGSEETTDATHTHTHTIDLSRNDV
;
A
#
# COMPACT_ATOMS: atom_id res chain seq x y z
N MET A 1 -97.05 5.23 -8.34
CA MET A 1 -96.62 6.55 -7.82
C MET A 1 -95.10 6.52 -7.70
N PHE A 2 -94.41 7.38 -8.46
CA PHE A 2 -92.94 7.46 -8.48
C PHE A 2 -92.44 8.37 -7.34
N VAL A 3 -91.38 7.95 -6.64
CA VAL A 3 -90.45 8.77 -5.84
C VAL A 3 -89.18 7.90 -5.70
N TYR A 4 -88.17 8.08 -6.54
CA TYR A 4 -87.16 9.15 -6.61
C TYR A 4 -86.18 9.13 -5.42
N VAL A 5 -85.02 8.53 -5.73
CA VAL A 5 -83.65 8.82 -5.27
C VAL A 5 -83.47 9.44 -3.88
N ASP A 6 -82.71 8.75 -3.03
CA ASP A 6 -81.72 9.46 -2.21
C ASP A 6 -80.36 8.77 -2.24
N ARG A 7 -79.35 9.52 -2.74
CA ARG A 7 -78.02 9.01 -3.09
C ARG A 7 -77.05 9.47 -2.02
N ILE A 8 -76.99 8.75 -0.90
CA ILE A 8 -76.08 9.08 0.20
C ILE A 8 -74.63 8.96 -0.29
N HIS A 9 -74.05 10.12 -0.63
CA HIS A 9 -72.62 10.30 -0.84
C HIS A 9 -71.91 10.01 0.48
N PHE A 10 -71.37 8.78 0.62
CA PHE A 10 -70.49 8.47 1.73
C PHE A 10 -69.15 9.18 1.48
N CYS A 11 -69.01 10.40 2.02
CA CYS A 11 -67.80 11.18 1.91
C CYS A 11 -66.60 10.39 2.45
N TYR A 12 -65.71 9.98 1.55
CA TYR A 12 -64.45 9.36 1.88
C TYR A 12 -63.55 10.42 2.54
N SER A 13 -63.65 10.56 3.85
CA SER A 13 -62.79 11.45 4.61
C SER A 13 -61.36 10.93 4.54
N ALA A 14 -60.54 11.57 3.71
CA ALA A 14 -59.14 11.23 3.56
C ALA A 14 -58.41 11.45 4.89
N ALA A 15 -58.19 10.36 5.62
CA ALA A 15 -57.41 10.38 6.86
C ALA A 15 -55.97 10.79 6.55
N VAL A 16 -55.68 12.08 6.75
CA VAL A 16 -54.34 12.66 6.62
C VAL A 16 -53.35 11.77 7.37
N GLY A 17 -52.39 11.22 6.62
CA GLY A 17 -51.42 10.27 7.14
C GLY A 17 -50.61 10.89 8.26
N LYS A 18 -50.96 10.58 9.52
CA LYS A 18 -50.16 10.96 10.68
C LYS A 18 -48.79 10.36 10.49
N GLN A 19 -47.78 11.21 10.30
CA GLN A 19 -46.39 10.81 10.25
C GLN A 19 -46.04 10.18 11.60
N THR A 20 -45.99 8.85 11.64
CA THR A 20 -45.76 8.11 12.88
C THR A 20 -44.31 8.30 13.30
N GLN A 21 -44.07 9.30 14.16
CA GLN A 21 -42.78 9.47 14.81
C GLN A 21 -42.45 8.18 15.56
N MET A 22 -41.40 7.49 15.12
CA MET A 22 -40.98 6.24 15.74
C MET A 22 -40.51 6.50 17.17
N ALA A 23 -41.24 5.95 18.14
CA ALA A 23 -40.77 5.90 19.52
C ALA A 23 -39.50 5.04 19.57
N GLY A 24 -38.42 5.59 20.13
CA GLY A 24 -37.10 4.96 20.12
C GLY A 24 -36.27 5.34 21.32
N SER A 25 -35.35 4.46 21.72
CA SER A 25 -34.46 4.69 22.86
C SER A 25 -33.16 5.36 22.44
N ARG A 26 -32.83 6.49 23.07
CA ARG A 26 -31.55 7.21 22.94
C ARG A 26 -30.61 6.96 24.13
N LEU A 27 -30.72 5.80 24.78
CA LEU A 27 -29.88 5.42 25.92
C LEU A 27 -28.68 4.56 25.46
N GLU A 28 -27.64 5.18 24.93
CA GLU A 28 -26.47 4.48 24.38
C GLU A 28 -25.64 3.73 25.43
N LYS A 29 -25.68 4.17 26.69
CA LYS A 29 -24.91 3.58 27.81
C LYS A 29 -25.57 2.34 28.44
N PHE A 30 -26.82 2.03 28.07
CA PHE A 30 -27.63 1.01 28.74
C PHE A 30 -28.00 -0.12 27.75
N GLY A 31 -27.32 -1.26 27.86
CA GLY A 31 -27.54 -2.42 27.00
C GLY A 31 -27.11 -2.19 25.54
N THR A 32 -27.58 -3.06 24.64
CA THR A 32 -27.30 -2.97 23.19
C THR A 32 -28.44 -2.26 22.46
N VAL A 33 -28.23 -1.91 21.18
CA VAL A 33 -29.33 -1.46 20.31
C VAL A 33 -30.36 -2.58 20.13
N TYR A 34 -29.90 -3.82 19.92
CA TYR A 34 -30.76 -4.99 19.73
C TYR A 34 -31.63 -5.27 20.97
N SER A 35 -31.07 -5.31 22.17
CA SER A 35 -31.85 -5.57 23.39
C SER A 35 -32.92 -4.48 23.61
N ARG A 36 -32.54 -3.21 23.44
CA ARG A 36 -33.48 -2.08 23.59
C ARG A 36 -34.60 -2.11 22.56
N VAL A 37 -34.34 -2.44 21.30
CA VAL A 37 -35.38 -2.55 20.26
C VAL A 37 -36.28 -3.76 20.50
N ARG A 38 -35.70 -4.92 20.84
CA ARG A 38 -36.45 -6.14 21.22
C ARG A 38 -37.41 -5.85 22.37
N ASP A 39 -36.96 -5.14 23.39
CA ASP A 39 -37.75 -4.88 24.60
C ASP A 39 -38.79 -3.76 24.37
N LEU A 40 -38.53 -2.79 23.47
CA LEU A 40 -39.53 -1.83 22.96
C LEU A 40 -40.61 -2.49 22.08
N MET A 41 -40.26 -3.53 21.34
CA MET A 41 -41.24 -4.35 20.59
C MET A 41 -42.09 -5.21 21.53
N ARG A 42 -41.46 -5.86 22.53
CA ARG A 42 -42.15 -6.69 23.54
C ARG A 42 -43.13 -5.90 24.41
N SER A 43 -42.82 -4.64 24.71
CA SER A 43 -43.70 -3.71 25.44
C SER A 43 -44.76 -3.03 24.56
N GLY A 44 -44.79 -3.31 23.25
CA GLY A 44 -45.77 -2.74 22.31
C GLY A 44 -45.54 -1.29 21.93
N VAL A 45 -44.47 -0.64 22.40
CA VAL A 45 -44.09 0.74 22.05
C VAL A 45 -43.70 0.84 20.57
N ILE A 46 -42.95 -0.15 20.07
CA ILE A 46 -42.71 -0.36 18.64
C ILE A 46 -43.68 -1.44 18.15
N LYS A 47 -44.55 -1.10 17.21
CA LYS A 47 -45.48 -2.07 16.60
C LYS A 47 -44.69 -3.08 15.75
N PRO A 48 -45.13 -4.35 15.64
CA PRO A 48 -44.48 -5.34 14.77
C PRO A 48 -44.37 -4.90 13.30
N SER A 49 -45.33 -4.12 12.79
CA SER A 49 -45.30 -3.52 11.45
C SER A 49 -44.24 -2.42 11.26
N GLN A 50 -43.65 -1.94 12.36
CA GLN A 50 -42.59 -0.93 12.38
C GLN A 50 -41.26 -1.52 12.91
N LYS A 51 -41.14 -2.85 12.91
CA LYS A 51 -39.89 -3.56 13.21
C LYS A 51 -38.77 -3.08 12.27
N PRO A 52 -37.59 -2.68 12.78
CA PRO A 52 -36.48 -2.26 11.92
C PRO A 52 -36.00 -3.39 11.00
N ILE A 53 -35.67 -3.04 9.75
CA ILE A 53 -35.26 -3.99 8.69
C ILE A 53 -34.05 -4.84 9.12
N TRP A 54 -33.11 -4.26 9.87
CA TRP A 54 -31.92 -4.95 10.35
C TRP A 54 -32.18 -5.95 11.50
N PHE A 55 -33.35 -5.89 12.15
CA PHE A 55 -33.60 -6.66 13.38
C PHE A 55 -33.51 -8.17 13.13
N ASP A 56 -34.17 -8.66 12.07
CA ASP A 56 -34.17 -10.09 11.73
C ASP A 56 -32.78 -10.58 11.28
N VAL A 57 -32.00 -9.71 10.64
CA VAL A 57 -30.61 -10.01 10.25
C VAL A 57 -29.72 -10.17 11.48
N TYR A 58 -29.87 -9.30 12.48
CA TYR A 58 -29.14 -9.41 13.75
C TYR A 58 -29.59 -10.64 14.56
N ASP A 59 -30.88 -10.97 14.55
CA ASP A 59 -31.44 -12.12 15.27
C ASP A 59 -30.95 -13.46 14.69
N ALA A 60 -30.88 -13.56 13.35
CA ALA A 60 -30.34 -14.72 12.64
C ALA A 60 -28.81 -14.83 12.69
N PHE A 61 -28.10 -13.69 12.64
CA PHE A 61 -26.63 -13.62 12.59
C PHE A 61 -26.05 -12.68 13.66
N PRO A 62 -26.16 -13.03 14.95
CA PRO A 62 -25.68 -12.18 16.03
C PRO A 62 -24.14 -12.05 16.01
N PRO A 63 -23.59 -10.88 16.40
CA PRO A 63 -22.15 -10.66 16.43
C PRO A 63 -21.49 -11.47 17.56
N LYS A 64 -20.24 -11.93 17.34
CA LYS A 64 -19.45 -12.69 18.34
C LYS A 64 -19.30 -12.00 19.70
N LYS A 65 -19.37 -10.66 19.73
CA LYS A 65 -19.34 -9.84 20.93
C LYS A 65 -20.45 -8.80 20.83
N GLU A 66 -21.26 -8.69 21.87
CA GLU A 66 -22.31 -7.68 21.93
C GLU A 66 -21.75 -6.24 21.94
N PRO A 67 -22.36 -5.30 21.21
CA PRO A 67 -21.95 -3.89 21.15
C PRO A 67 -22.44 -3.14 22.41
N LEU A 68 -21.93 -3.53 23.57
CA LEU A 68 -22.17 -2.86 24.85
C LEU A 68 -21.27 -1.63 24.99
N TYR A 69 -21.82 -0.55 25.55
CA TYR A 69 -21.03 0.61 25.94
C TYR A 69 -20.07 0.22 27.08
N VAL A 70 -18.77 0.32 26.82
CA VAL A 70 -17.71 0.19 27.82
C VAL A 70 -17.06 1.55 27.97
N LYS A 71 -17.09 2.13 29.16
CA LYS A 71 -16.38 3.38 29.45
C LYS A 71 -14.87 3.15 29.25
N PRO A 72 -14.17 3.91 28.37
CA PRO A 72 -12.73 3.80 28.22
C PRO A 72 -12.04 4.02 29.56
N HIS A 73 -11.23 3.05 29.99
CA HIS A 73 -10.48 3.13 31.23
C HIS A 73 -9.03 3.51 30.92
N THR A 74 -8.61 4.70 31.35
CA THR A 74 -7.21 5.10 31.30
C THR A 74 -6.40 4.27 32.30
N ARG A 75 -5.38 3.57 31.80
CA ARG A 75 -4.54 2.67 32.62
C ARG A 75 -3.74 3.49 33.64
N THR A 76 -4.13 3.48 34.90
CA THR A 76 -3.43 4.15 36.01
C THR A 76 -2.33 3.29 36.65
N THR A 77 -2.24 2.00 36.30
CA THR A 77 -1.27 1.06 36.89
C THR A 77 -0.22 0.63 35.88
N LYS A 78 0.99 0.29 36.37
CA LYS A 78 2.14 -0.25 35.61
C LYS A 78 1.92 -1.66 35.04
N LYS A 79 0.67 -2.06 34.78
CA LYS A 79 0.37 -3.31 34.09
C LYS A 79 0.93 -3.21 32.68
N GLN A 80 1.63 -4.22 32.18
CA GLN A 80 2.13 -4.25 30.80
C GLN A 80 1.00 -4.41 29.78
N ASP A 81 1.20 -3.94 28.55
CA ASP A 81 0.26 -4.20 27.46
C ASP A 81 0.20 -5.70 27.15
N PRO A 82 -0.98 -6.27 26.87
CA PRO A 82 -1.14 -7.70 26.61
C PRO A 82 -0.69 -8.11 25.19
N VAL A 83 -0.35 -7.14 24.35
CA VAL A 83 0.11 -7.35 22.97
C VAL A 83 1.64 -7.32 22.99
N PRO A 84 2.32 -8.44 22.68
CA PRO A 84 3.79 -8.47 22.58
C PRO A 84 4.27 -7.76 21.31
N GLU A 85 5.56 -7.43 21.29
CA GLU A 85 6.25 -6.97 20.08
C GLU A 85 6.34 -8.11 19.05
N ILE A 86 6.21 -7.77 17.76
CA ILE A 86 6.24 -8.74 16.66
C ILE A 86 7.62 -8.62 15.98
N LEU A 87 8.51 -9.57 16.29
CA LEU A 87 9.86 -9.67 15.73
C LEU A 87 10.06 -11.04 15.10
N TYR A 88 10.66 -11.07 13.91
CA TYR A 88 10.99 -12.29 13.17
C TYR A 88 12.50 -12.54 13.13
N ARG A 89 12.90 -13.76 12.76
CA ARG A 89 14.33 -14.15 12.75
C ARG A 89 15.13 -13.46 11.67
N GLU A 90 14.50 -13.10 10.56
CA GLU A 90 15.15 -12.33 9.53
C GLU A 90 15.34 -10.85 9.88
N ASP A 91 14.64 -10.31 10.90
CA ASP A 91 14.79 -8.91 11.29
C ASP A 91 16.19 -8.62 11.85
N GLU A 92 16.84 -9.62 12.47
CA GLU A 92 18.26 -9.59 12.87
C GLU A 92 19.18 -9.33 11.65
N ILE A 93 18.82 -9.84 10.47
CA ILE A 93 19.58 -9.69 9.22
C ILE A 93 19.18 -8.40 8.49
N ARG A 94 17.88 -8.05 8.49
CA ARG A 94 17.40 -6.76 7.97
C ARG A 94 18.05 -5.59 8.70
N ALA A 95 18.22 -5.67 10.03
CA ALA A 95 18.94 -4.68 10.83
C ALA A 95 20.40 -4.53 10.36
N LYS A 96 21.17 -5.63 10.30
CA LYS A 96 22.56 -5.64 9.78
C LYS A 96 22.65 -5.09 8.35
N PHE A 97 21.69 -5.42 7.48
CA PHE A 97 21.61 -4.91 6.11
C PHE A 97 21.39 -3.39 6.07
N PHE A 98 20.42 -2.86 6.82
CA PHE A 98 20.12 -1.44 6.82
C PHE A 98 21.19 -0.60 7.54
N GLU A 99 21.89 -1.16 8.52
CA GLU A 99 23.09 -0.55 9.11
C GLU A 99 24.21 -0.37 8.05
N GLN A 100 24.51 -1.45 7.31
CA GLN A 100 25.62 -1.50 6.36
C GLN A 100 25.35 -0.79 5.02
N TYR A 101 24.15 -0.94 4.45
CA TYR A 101 23.81 -0.46 3.09
C TYR A 101 22.71 0.62 3.08
N GLY A 102 21.94 0.75 4.16
CA GLY A 102 20.78 1.64 4.21
C GLY A 102 19.66 1.27 3.25
N THR A 103 18.73 2.21 3.02
CA THR A 103 17.51 2.01 2.21
C THR A 103 17.81 1.78 0.71
N GLY A 104 19.01 2.10 0.24
CA GLY A 104 19.35 2.05 -1.19
C GLY A 104 18.64 3.12 -2.03
N TYR A 105 18.66 2.94 -3.35
CA TYR A 105 18.11 3.87 -4.34
C TYR A 105 16.77 3.42 -4.93
N ARG A 106 16.39 2.14 -4.75
CA ARG A 106 15.11 1.60 -5.21
C ARG A 106 14.04 1.88 -4.16
N SER A 107 12.97 2.57 -4.55
CA SER A 107 11.80 2.78 -3.69
C SER A 107 11.03 1.47 -3.45
N PHE A 108 10.33 1.40 -2.31
CA PHE A 108 9.42 0.29 -2.01
C PHE A 108 8.09 0.48 -2.74
N LEU A 109 7.68 -0.50 -3.55
CA LEU A 109 6.37 -0.48 -4.23
C LEU A 109 5.31 -1.17 -3.36
N LEU A 110 4.91 -0.51 -2.26
CA LEU A 110 3.95 -1.05 -1.28
C LEU A 110 2.56 -1.39 -1.86
N HIS A 111 2.25 -0.93 -3.08
CA HIS A 111 1.00 -1.24 -3.78
C HIS A 111 1.01 -2.60 -4.51
N LYS A 112 2.18 -3.26 -4.62
CA LYS A 112 2.32 -4.60 -5.19
C LYS A 112 2.55 -5.60 -4.05
N PRO A 113 1.70 -6.61 -3.85
CA PRO A 113 1.89 -7.58 -2.76
C PRO A 113 3.18 -8.39 -2.95
N ASP A 114 3.51 -8.73 -4.20
CA ASP A 114 4.67 -9.56 -4.55
C ASP A 114 5.97 -8.74 -4.72
N PHE A 115 6.05 -7.53 -4.14
CA PHE A 115 7.24 -6.69 -4.27
C PHE A 115 8.41 -7.18 -3.41
N VAL A 116 9.30 -7.95 -4.03
CA VAL A 116 10.56 -8.36 -3.40
C VAL A 116 11.56 -7.20 -3.41
N SER A 117 11.77 -6.57 -2.25
CA SER A 117 12.76 -5.51 -2.07
C SER A 117 14.21 -6.02 -2.13
N THR A 118 15.18 -5.13 -2.33
CA THR A 118 16.62 -5.49 -2.30
C THR A 118 17.03 -6.15 -0.98
N CYS A 119 16.51 -5.64 0.15
CA CYS A 119 16.74 -6.21 1.48
C CYS A 119 16.10 -7.61 1.61
N GLN A 120 14.91 -7.82 1.03
CA GLN A 120 14.29 -9.14 1.03
C GLN A 120 15.09 -10.15 0.21
N ARG A 121 15.56 -9.79 -1.00
CA ARG A 121 16.46 -10.65 -1.79
C ARG A 121 17.73 -11.02 -1.02
N PHE A 122 18.26 -10.08 -0.23
CA PHE A 122 19.40 -10.35 0.64
C PHE A 122 19.08 -11.36 1.73
N VAL A 123 17.94 -11.22 2.42
CA VAL A 123 17.47 -12.19 3.41
C VAL A 123 17.26 -13.57 2.78
N ASP A 124 16.58 -13.65 1.63
CA ASP A 124 16.28 -14.90 0.95
C ASP A 124 17.58 -15.63 0.56
N LYS A 125 18.56 -14.88 0.03
CA LYS A 125 19.87 -15.41 -0.36
C LYS A 125 20.73 -15.83 0.84
N TYR A 126 20.68 -15.05 1.92
CA TYR A 126 21.34 -15.40 3.18
C TYR A 126 20.78 -16.71 3.76
N MET A 127 19.47 -16.92 3.69
CA MET A 127 18.83 -18.16 4.13
C MET A 127 19.16 -19.35 3.23
N GLU A 128 19.21 -19.15 1.90
CA GLU A 128 19.67 -20.17 0.94
C GLU A 128 21.08 -20.66 1.32
N LEU A 129 22.03 -19.74 1.50
CA LEU A 129 23.41 -20.07 1.85
C LEU A 129 23.52 -20.67 3.27
N LYS A 130 22.78 -20.12 4.26
CA LYS A 130 22.75 -20.67 5.64
C LYS A 130 22.27 -22.12 5.69
N SER A 131 21.43 -22.53 4.73
CA SER A 131 20.94 -23.92 4.64
C SER A 131 21.92 -24.90 4.00
N ARG A 132 22.96 -24.41 3.34
CA ARG A 132 23.96 -25.21 2.60
C ARG A 132 25.31 -25.25 3.31
N ASP A 133 25.75 -24.11 3.81
CA ASP A 133 27.11 -23.89 4.29
C ASP A 133 27.13 -23.53 5.78
N GLU A 134 27.89 -24.28 6.58
CA GLU A 134 28.12 -24.02 8.01
C GLU A 134 29.16 -22.91 8.25
N LEU A 135 28.94 -21.74 7.63
CA LEU A 135 29.79 -20.57 7.78
C LEU A 135 29.43 -19.71 8.99
N SER A 136 30.42 -18.96 9.48
CA SER A 136 30.17 -17.92 10.49
C SER A 136 29.29 -16.81 9.92
N GLU A 137 28.43 -16.21 10.76
CA GLU A 137 27.46 -15.20 10.29
C GLU A 137 28.10 -14.03 9.53
N ALA A 138 29.31 -13.63 9.91
CA ALA A 138 30.04 -12.55 9.26
C ALA A 138 30.55 -12.96 7.86
N ALA A 139 31.07 -14.17 7.71
CA ALA A 139 31.49 -14.70 6.41
C ALA A 139 30.28 -14.88 5.48
N LEU A 140 29.20 -15.46 6.00
CA LEU A 140 27.94 -15.68 5.31
C LEU A 140 27.30 -14.37 4.81
N PHE A 141 27.35 -13.30 5.61
CA PHE A 141 26.85 -11.98 5.22
C PHE A 141 27.65 -11.36 4.06
N GLU A 142 28.98 -11.39 4.13
CA GLU A 142 29.85 -10.87 3.05
C GLU A 142 29.77 -11.73 1.78
N GLU A 143 29.59 -13.05 1.90
CA GLU A 143 29.32 -13.94 0.75
C GLU A 143 27.96 -13.67 0.10
N THR A 144 26.90 -13.49 0.91
CA THR A 144 25.58 -13.09 0.41
C THR A 144 25.68 -11.78 -0.40
N GLY A 145 26.45 -10.80 0.10
CA GLY A 145 26.72 -9.56 -0.62
C GLY A 145 27.42 -9.79 -1.97
N LYS A 146 28.42 -10.67 -2.03
CA LYS A 146 29.12 -11.04 -3.29
C LYS A 146 28.19 -11.75 -4.27
N ALA A 147 27.34 -12.67 -3.78
CA ALA A 147 26.38 -13.39 -4.62
C ALA A 147 25.38 -12.44 -5.30
N LEU A 148 24.82 -11.48 -4.55
CA LEU A 148 23.88 -10.50 -5.12
C LEU A 148 24.56 -9.52 -6.09
N LEU A 149 25.83 -9.17 -5.86
CA LEU A 149 26.61 -8.39 -6.82
C LEU A 149 26.84 -9.16 -8.13
N ALA A 150 27.05 -10.48 -8.06
CA ALA A 150 27.12 -11.34 -9.25
C ALA A 150 25.77 -11.48 -9.96
N GLU A 151 24.65 -11.43 -9.23
CA GLU A 151 23.28 -11.32 -9.78
C GLU A 151 22.95 -9.91 -10.33
N GLY A 152 23.90 -8.97 -10.31
CA GLY A 152 23.74 -7.62 -10.87
C GLY A 152 22.99 -6.63 -9.97
N ILE A 153 22.81 -6.94 -8.68
CA ILE A 153 22.12 -6.08 -7.71
C ILE A 153 23.11 -5.09 -7.09
N THR A 154 22.90 -3.79 -7.31
CA THR A 154 23.78 -2.74 -6.80
C THR A 154 23.61 -2.54 -5.28
N LEU A 155 24.65 -2.89 -4.51
CA LEU A 155 24.74 -2.65 -3.06
C LEU A 155 25.77 -1.54 -2.78
N LYS A 156 25.32 -0.39 -2.25
CA LYS A 156 26.20 0.74 -1.86
C LYS A 156 26.37 0.75 -0.34
N ARG A 157 27.59 0.52 0.16
CA ARG A 157 27.89 0.60 1.60
C ARG A 157 27.76 2.04 2.09
N ARG A 158 27.11 2.24 3.24
CA ARG A 158 26.93 3.55 3.88
C ARG A 158 28.30 4.08 4.34
N GLY A 159 28.64 5.30 3.96
CA GLY A 159 29.93 5.92 4.31
C GLY A 159 31.15 5.50 3.49
N ALA A 160 31.00 4.59 2.51
CA ALA A 160 32.10 4.32 1.57
C ALA A 160 32.31 5.50 0.61
N PRO A 161 33.57 5.92 0.33
CA PRO A 161 33.84 6.86 -0.76
C PRO A 161 33.38 6.26 -2.10
N PRO A 162 33.02 7.10 -3.10
CA PRO A 162 32.68 6.59 -4.41
C PRO A 162 33.88 5.85 -5.00
N VAL A 163 33.76 4.53 -5.15
CA VAL A 163 34.80 3.71 -5.76
C VAL A 163 34.84 4.07 -7.24
N SER A 164 35.87 4.82 -7.65
CA SER A 164 36.11 5.15 -9.04
C SER A 164 36.28 3.85 -9.83
N ALA A 165 35.58 3.73 -10.95
CA ALA A 165 35.78 2.62 -11.89
C ALA A 165 37.07 2.89 -12.69
N GLU A 166 38.21 2.62 -12.07
CA GLU A 166 39.51 3.01 -12.64
C GLU A 166 39.96 2.05 -13.74
N SER A 167 40.01 2.61 -14.94
CA SER A 167 40.82 2.23 -16.11
C SER A 167 40.83 0.77 -16.55
N ARG A 168 40.10 0.51 -17.64
CA ARG A 168 40.27 -0.70 -18.47
C ARG A 168 40.66 -0.39 -19.93
N GLU A 169 41.12 0.83 -20.19
CA GLU A 169 41.38 1.38 -21.53
C GLU A 169 42.78 2.01 -21.61
N SER A 170 43.82 1.16 -21.62
CA SER A 170 45.22 1.60 -21.77
C SER A 170 46.15 0.50 -22.32
N ARG A 171 45.66 -0.32 -23.26
CA ARG A 171 46.46 -1.38 -23.93
C ARG A 171 46.16 -1.58 -25.43
N LEU A 172 45.67 -0.56 -26.14
CA LEU A 172 45.27 -0.69 -27.57
C LEU A 172 45.70 0.47 -28.49
N THR A 173 46.81 1.17 -28.21
CA THR A 173 47.39 2.16 -29.14
C THR A 173 48.92 2.20 -29.09
N ASP A 174 49.60 1.14 -29.56
CA ASP A 174 51.06 1.21 -29.83
C ASP A 174 51.56 0.20 -30.89
N VAL A 175 50.77 0.00 -31.98
CA VAL A 175 51.23 -0.72 -33.19
C VAL A 175 50.52 -0.15 -34.44
N SER A 176 50.72 1.14 -34.75
CA SER A 176 50.27 1.77 -36.01
C SER A 176 50.95 3.14 -36.23
N ALA A 177 52.29 3.16 -36.31
CA ALA A 177 53.05 4.40 -36.53
C ALA A 177 54.31 4.22 -37.41
N GLU A 178 54.31 3.25 -38.34
CA GLU A 178 55.28 3.19 -39.44
C GLU A 178 54.62 2.78 -40.75
N GLN A 179 54.25 3.74 -41.60
CA GLN A 179 54.53 3.75 -43.06
C GLN A 179 53.94 4.98 -43.78
N GLN A 180 54.81 5.65 -44.56
CA GLN A 180 54.55 6.56 -45.70
C GLN A 180 53.76 7.87 -45.43
N VAL A 181 54.26 9.12 -45.60
CA VAL A 181 55.24 9.78 -46.51
C VAL A 181 54.66 10.22 -47.88
N VAL A 182 54.46 11.55 -48.03
CA VAL A 182 54.29 12.37 -49.27
C VAL A 182 52.97 12.17 -50.08
N GLY A 183 52.23 13.18 -50.60
CA GLY A 183 52.33 14.66 -50.69
C GLY A 183 51.23 15.19 -51.69
N ALA A 184 51.09 16.46 -52.13
CA ALA A 184 51.57 17.79 -51.72
C ALA A 184 50.89 18.92 -52.58
N GLY A 185 50.50 20.07 -52.01
CA GLY A 185 49.93 21.27 -52.71
C GLY A 185 48.42 21.20 -53.06
N SER A 186 47.63 22.29 -53.17
CA SER A 186 47.86 23.76 -53.09
C SER A 186 46.53 24.54 -52.89
N GLU A 187 46.57 25.76 -52.31
CA GLU A 187 45.79 27.02 -52.57
C GLU A 187 44.36 26.98 -53.20
N GLU A 188 43.35 27.84 -52.88
CA GLU A 188 43.16 29.02 -51.99
C GLU A 188 41.61 29.33 -51.83
N THR A 189 41.26 30.40 -51.10
CA THR A 189 40.02 31.25 -51.13
C THR A 189 38.66 30.87 -50.49
N THR A 190 38.30 31.67 -49.46
CA THR A 190 37.01 32.38 -49.18
C THR A 190 35.67 31.69 -48.87
N ASP A 191 35.29 31.81 -47.58
CA ASP A 191 34.10 32.55 -47.05
C ASP A 191 32.65 31.97 -47.13
N ALA A 192 31.79 32.53 -46.25
CA ALA A 192 30.32 32.46 -46.14
C ALA A 192 29.64 31.22 -45.48
N THR A 193 29.45 31.32 -44.16
CA THR A 193 28.15 31.21 -43.44
C THR A 193 27.00 30.38 -44.06
N HIS A 194 26.62 29.27 -43.42
CA HIS A 194 25.19 28.98 -43.23
C HIS A 194 24.87 28.18 -41.95
N THR A 195 23.99 28.74 -41.11
CA THR A 195 23.45 28.12 -39.91
C THR A 195 22.23 27.27 -40.29
N HIS A 196 22.17 26.00 -39.87
CA HIS A 196 20.94 25.22 -40.00
C HIS A 196 20.57 24.49 -38.70
N THR A 197 19.75 25.15 -37.90
CA THR A 197 18.94 24.51 -36.85
C THR A 197 17.73 23.84 -37.49
N HIS A 198 17.55 22.54 -37.28
CA HIS A 198 16.32 21.84 -37.64
C HIS A 198 15.58 21.36 -36.39
N THR A 199 14.67 22.20 -35.89
CA THR A 199 13.67 21.79 -34.91
C THR A 199 12.54 21.07 -35.63
N ILE A 200 12.10 19.90 -35.14
CA ILE A 200 10.77 19.36 -35.45
C ILE A 200 10.10 19.05 -34.11
N ASP A 201 8.94 19.66 -33.91
CA ASP A 201 8.03 19.45 -32.80
C ASP A 201 6.74 18.78 -33.33
N LEU A 202 5.84 18.45 -32.41
CA LEU A 202 4.44 18.05 -32.60
C LEU A 202 4.20 16.55 -32.86
N SER A 203 4.00 15.87 -31.73
CA SER A 203 2.71 15.28 -31.33
C SER A 203 1.82 14.60 -32.40
N ARG A 204 1.24 13.44 -32.02
CA ARG A 204 -0.22 13.24 -31.83
C ARG A 204 -0.56 11.75 -31.90
N ASN A 205 -1.30 11.25 -30.91
CA ASN A 205 -2.52 10.42 -31.07
C ASN A 205 -2.98 9.87 -29.72
N ASP A 206 -4.09 10.43 -29.22
CA ASP A 206 -4.97 9.75 -28.27
C ASP A 206 -5.95 8.87 -29.05
N VAL A 207 -6.09 7.60 -28.62
CA VAL A 207 -7.33 6.78 -28.67
C VAL A 207 -7.31 5.87 -27.44
#